data_AF-A0A6P0XWY8-F1
#
_entry.id   AF-A0A6P0XWY8-F1
#
_cell.length_a   1.000
_cell.length_b   1.000
_cell.length_c   1.000
_cell.angle_alpha   90.00
_cell.angle_beta   90.00
_cell.angle_gamma   90.00
#
_symmetry.space_group_name_H-M   'P 1'
#
loop_
_entity.id
_entity.type
_entity.pdbx_description
1 polymer ?
#
loop_
_entity_poly.entity_id
_entity_poly.type
_entity_poly.pdbx_seq_one_letter_code
_entity_poly.pdbx_strand_id
1 'polypeptide(L)'
;QWFDNIFTSGWQAANELLTPSQLELVRSAEIKAGKLINLRVDMLSHPIVLLVNLAREDDDLPEVEITLRVYPTGDNVYLPPNFKLIVLSENEVFQEVTARSEDRIIQCKFAGEVGEEFTVKLVLDEAVITEDFVI
;
A
#
# COMPACT_ATOMS: atom_id res chain seq x y z
N GLN A 1 -5.97 16.52 -2.00
CA GLN A 1 -6.80 15.40 -2.49
C GLN A 1 -6.85 14.24 -1.50
N TRP A 2 -5.72 13.61 -1.14
CA TRP A 2 -5.72 12.53 -0.13
C TRP A 2 -6.18 12.98 1.26
N PHE A 3 -5.74 14.16 1.68
CA PHE A 3 -6.12 14.78 2.96
C PHE A 3 -7.60 15.22 3.01
N ASP A 4 -8.24 15.36 1.85
CA ASP A 4 -9.65 15.75 1.71
C ASP A 4 -10.58 14.52 1.57
N ASN A 5 -10.04 13.29 1.70
CA ASN A 5 -10.72 12.04 1.38
C ASN A 5 -11.30 11.97 -0.05
N ILE A 6 -10.66 12.66 -1.00
CA ILE A 6 -11.05 12.61 -2.41
C ILE A 6 -10.20 11.53 -3.09
N PHE A 7 -10.83 10.39 -3.36
CA PHE A 7 -10.17 9.21 -3.92
C PHE A 7 -10.44 9.07 -5.42
N THR A 8 -9.44 8.61 -6.17
CA THR A 8 -9.58 8.26 -7.60
C THR A 8 -10.16 6.84 -7.75
N SER A 9 -10.58 6.47 -8.97
CA SER A 9 -11.29 5.20 -9.24
C SER A 9 -10.53 3.97 -8.71
N GLY A 10 -11.16 3.24 -7.78
CA GLY A 10 -10.67 1.99 -7.19
C GLY A 10 -10.17 2.10 -5.75
N TRP A 11 -9.86 3.31 -5.28
CA TRP A 11 -9.51 3.59 -3.89
C TRP A 11 -10.77 3.71 -3.02
N GLN A 12 -10.73 3.12 -1.82
CA GLN A 12 -11.83 3.01 -0.87
C GLN A 12 -11.31 3.21 0.56
N ALA A 13 -12.22 3.43 1.52
CA ALA A 13 -11.84 3.49 2.92
C ALA A 13 -11.37 2.12 3.41
N ALA A 14 -10.34 2.08 4.28
CA ALA A 14 -9.74 0.82 4.69
C ALA A 14 -10.71 -0.12 5.45
N ASN A 15 -11.69 0.44 6.14
CA ASN A 15 -12.75 -0.32 6.82
C ASN A 15 -13.72 -1.03 5.85
N GLU A 16 -13.76 -0.62 4.58
CA GLU A 16 -14.53 -1.30 3.53
C GLU A 16 -13.76 -2.48 2.92
N LEU A 17 -12.43 -2.49 3.07
CA LEU A 17 -11.54 -3.46 2.42
C LEU A 17 -10.97 -4.54 3.35
N LEU A 18 -10.89 -4.26 4.66
CA LEU A 18 -10.20 -5.11 5.62
C LEU A 18 -11.17 -5.84 6.55
N THR A 19 -10.80 -7.05 6.95
CA THR A 19 -11.49 -7.78 8.01
C THR A 19 -11.22 -7.16 9.39
N PRO A 20 -12.07 -7.40 10.41
CA PRO A 20 -11.84 -6.87 11.76
C PRO A 20 -10.46 -7.21 12.34
N SER A 21 -9.95 -8.43 12.11
CA SER A 21 -8.61 -8.83 12.58
C SER A 21 -7.49 -8.09 11.87
N GLN A 22 -7.65 -7.74 10.59
CA GLN A 22 -6.72 -6.89 9.86
C GLN A 22 -6.81 -5.44 10.32
N LEU A 23 -8.02 -4.96 10.66
CA LEU A 23 -8.23 -3.62 11.22
C LEU A 23 -7.50 -3.45 12.56
N GLU A 24 -7.49 -4.46 13.43
CA GLU A 24 -6.69 -4.40 14.68
C GLU A 24 -5.19 -4.21 14.42
N LEU A 25 -4.65 -4.73 13.32
CA LEU A 25 -3.23 -4.59 12.95
C LEU A 25 -2.88 -3.19 12.42
N VAL A 26 -3.87 -2.35 12.09
CA VAL A 26 -3.68 -1.02 11.49
C VAL A 26 -4.16 0.14 12.37
N ARG A 27 -4.72 -0.14 13.55
CA ARG A 27 -5.38 0.83 14.43
C ARG A 27 -4.56 2.06 14.84
N SER A 28 -3.25 2.10 14.61
CA SER A 28 -2.36 3.15 15.11
C SER A 28 -2.11 4.32 14.16
N ALA A 29 -2.67 4.34 12.94
CA ALA A 29 -2.40 5.42 12.00
C ALA A 29 -3.70 5.85 11.30
N GLU A 30 -3.91 7.16 11.14
CA GLU A 30 -5.04 7.78 10.46
C GLU A 30 -5.16 7.30 9.00
N ILE A 31 -5.76 6.13 8.80
CA ILE A 31 -5.75 5.46 7.50
C ILE A 31 -6.50 6.31 6.48
N LYS A 32 -5.81 6.69 5.40
CA LYS A 32 -6.39 7.58 4.39
C LYS A 32 -7.06 6.83 3.27
N ALA A 33 -6.46 5.76 2.73
CA ALA A 33 -7.11 4.98 1.69
C ALA A 33 -6.55 3.57 1.57
N GLY A 34 -7.34 2.68 0.98
CA GLY A 34 -6.88 1.40 0.49
C GLY A 34 -7.38 1.10 -0.92
N LYS A 35 -6.72 0.17 -1.59
CA LYS A 35 -7.11 -0.33 -2.91
C LYS A 35 -7.07 -1.85 -2.92
N LEU A 36 -8.18 -2.47 -3.30
CA LEU A 36 -8.23 -3.91 -3.56
C LEU A 36 -7.66 -4.18 -4.95
N ILE A 37 -6.66 -5.06 -5.00
CA ILE A 37 -5.89 -5.35 -6.19
C ILE A 37 -5.84 -6.86 -6.38
N ASN A 38 -6.13 -7.33 -7.58
CA ASN A 38 -6.06 -8.74 -7.93
C ASN A 38 -4.85 -8.99 -8.84
N LEU A 39 -3.78 -9.52 -8.28
CA LEU A 39 -2.63 -9.96 -9.07
C LEU A 39 -2.92 -11.32 -9.68
N ARG A 40 -2.83 -11.42 -11.00
CA ARG A 40 -3.00 -12.67 -11.72
C ARG A 40 -1.64 -13.20 -12.14
N VAL A 41 -1.33 -14.40 -11.68
CA VAL A 41 -0.15 -15.17 -12.08
C VAL A 41 -0.67 -16.49 -12.59
N ASP A 42 -0.32 -16.83 -13.82
CA ASP A 42 -0.97 -17.91 -14.57
C ASP A 42 -2.51 -17.83 -14.53
N MET A 43 -3.17 -18.89 -14.05
CA MET A 43 -4.62 -19.01 -13.90
C MET A 43 -5.09 -18.71 -12.46
N LEU A 44 -4.17 -18.31 -11.57
CA LEU A 44 -4.45 -18.06 -10.16
C LEU A 44 -4.56 -16.55 -9.88
N SER A 45 -5.52 -16.19 -9.02
CA SER A 45 -5.72 -14.82 -8.56
C SER A 45 -5.22 -14.68 -7.12
N HIS A 46 -4.40 -13.68 -6.89
CA HIS A 46 -3.83 -13.33 -5.59
C HIS A 46 -4.40 -11.96 -5.17
N PRO A 47 -5.58 -11.95 -4.52
CA PRO A 47 -6.21 -10.71 -4.07
C PRO A 47 -5.45 -10.14 -2.89
N ILE A 48 -5.02 -8.88 -3.00
CA ILE A 48 -4.31 -8.13 -1.97
C ILE A 48 -4.97 -6.77 -1.77
N VAL A 49 -4.77 -6.17 -0.60
CA VAL A 49 -5.11 -4.78 -0.33
C VAL A 49 -3.83 -3.99 -0.11
N LEU A 50 -3.64 -2.95 -0.91
CA LEU A 50 -2.64 -1.90 -0.66
C LEU A 50 -3.30 -0.82 0.19
N LEU A 51 -2.72 -0.50 1.34
CA LEU A 51 -3.11 0.63 2.17
C LEU A 51 -2.05 1.72 2.08
N VAL A 52 -2.52 2.96 1.99
CA VAL A 52 -1.71 4.16 2.05
C VAL A 52 -2.16 4.99 3.25
N ASN A 53 -1.21 5.29 4.11
CA ASN A 53 -1.40 6.18 5.24
C ASN A 53 -0.44 7.35 5.09
N LEU A 54 -0.95 8.58 5.13
CA LEU A 54 -0.14 9.79 5.18
C LEU A 54 -0.42 10.46 6.53
N ALA A 55 0.60 10.77 7.31
CA ALA A 55 0.47 11.47 8.58
C ALA A 55 1.31 12.76 8.54
N ARG A 56 0.79 13.84 9.13
CA ARG A 56 1.51 15.11 9.30
C ARG A 56 1.61 15.40 10.79
N GLU A 57 2.79 15.83 11.22
CA GLU A 57 2.98 16.31 12.59
C GLU A 57 2.43 17.73 12.76
N ASP A 58 2.54 18.55 11.71
CA ASP A 58 2.03 19.92 11.63
C ASP A 58 1.52 20.23 10.21
N ASP A 59 0.34 20.84 10.11
CA ASP A 59 -0.26 21.24 8.83
C ASP A 59 0.52 22.37 8.12
N ASP A 60 1.35 23.11 8.86
CA ASP A 60 2.20 24.18 8.34
C ASP A 60 3.57 23.68 7.84
N LEU A 61 3.97 22.44 8.15
CA LEU A 61 5.23 21.85 7.70
C LEU A 61 5.05 20.99 6.45
N PRO A 62 5.91 21.09 5.43
CA PRO A 62 5.73 20.36 4.16
C PRO A 62 5.94 18.84 4.30
N GLU A 63 6.57 18.38 5.39
CA GLU A 63 6.91 16.98 5.61
C GLU A 63 5.67 16.13 5.92
N VAL A 64 5.60 14.97 5.26
CA VAL A 64 4.53 13.99 5.40
C VAL A 64 5.15 12.61 5.60
N GLU A 65 4.74 11.93 6.66
CA GLU A 65 5.12 10.54 6.90
C GLU A 65 4.19 9.61 6.13
N ILE A 66 4.76 8.78 5.25
CA ILE A 66 4.05 7.80 4.44
C ILE A 66 4.28 6.40 5.00
N THR A 67 3.19 5.66 5.18
CA THR A 67 3.22 4.23 5.47
C THR A 67 2.40 3.48 4.45
N LEU A 68 3.06 2.61 3.69
CA LEU A 68 2.45 1.66 2.77
C LEU A 68 2.38 0.29 3.42
N ARG A 69 1.22 -0.36 3.35
CA ARG A 69 1.04 -1.73 3.84
C ARG A 69 0.34 -2.58 2.80
N VAL A 70 0.76 -3.82 2.67
CA VAL A 70 0.10 -4.79 1.79
C VAL A 70 -0.40 -5.96 2.62
N TYR A 71 -1.68 -6.29 2.46
CA TYR A 71 -2.34 -7.42 3.10
C TYR A 71 -2.83 -8.43 2.06
N PRO A 72 -2.76 -9.74 2.34
CA PRO A 72 -3.53 -10.72 1.59
C PRO A 72 -5.01 -10.54 1.92
N THR A 73 -5.90 -10.87 0.99
CA THR A 73 -7.36 -10.87 1.22
C THR A 73 -8.03 -12.14 0.70
N GLY A 74 -9.34 -12.22 0.84
CA GLY A 74 -10.10 -13.45 0.60
C GLY A 74 -9.77 -14.49 1.68
N ASP A 75 -9.54 -15.73 1.27
CA ASP A 75 -9.23 -16.84 2.18
C ASP A 75 -7.72 -16.96 2.51
N ASN A 76 -6.89 -16.06 1.97
CA ASN A 76 -5.44 -16.10 2.17
C ASN A 76 -5.03 -15.43 3.48
N VAL A 77 -4.21 -16.14 4.25
CA VAL A 77 -3.70 -15.67 5.55
C VAL A 77 -2.34 -14.98 5.42
N TYR A 78 -1.54 -15.42 4.44
CA TYR A 78 -0.17 -14.97 4.20
C TYR A 78 -0.04 -14.42 2.79
N LEU A 79 0.89 -13.49 2.60
CA LEU A 79 1.26 -13.03 1.27
C LEU A 79 2.00 -14.15 0.52
N PRO A 80 1.89 -14.20 -0.81
CA PRO A 80 2.70 -15.11 -1.61
C PRO A 80 4.20 -14.86 -1.34
N PRO A 81 5.02 -15.91 -1.20
CA PRO A 81 6.46 -15.75 -1.02
C PRO A 81 7.05 -15.05 -2.25
N ASN A 82 8.07 -14.22 -2.04
CA ASN A 82 8.71 -13.40 -3.06
C ASN A 82 7.83 -12.28 -3.65
N PHE A 83 6.63 -12.04 -3.13
CA PHE A 83 5.88 -10.83 -3.44
C PHE A 83 6.71 -9.60 -3.07
N LYS A 84 6.79 -8.61 -3.95
CA LYS A 84 7.55 -7.37 -3.73
C LYS A 84 6.65 -6.15 -3.71
N LEU A 85 6.87 -5.31 -2.72
CA LEU A 85 6.43 -3.93 -2.66
C LEU A 85 7.64 -3.05 -2.95
N ILE A 86 7.60 -2.34 -4.08
CA ILE A 86 8.69 -1.46 -4.53
C ILE A 86 8.14 -0.03 -4.61
N VAL A 87 8.83 0.91 -4.00
CA VAL A 87 8.56 2.34 -4.09
C VAL A 87 9.61 2.96 -4.98
N LEU A 88 9.17 3.76 -5.94
CA LEU A 88 10.03 4.53 -6.82
C LEU A 88 9.79 6.03 -6.60
N SER A 89 10.88 6.79 -6.66
CA SER A 89 10.88 8.25 -6.74
C SER A 89 11.76 8.63 -7.93
N GLU A 90 11.31 9.60 -8.74
CA GLU A 90 12.01 10.00 -9.98
C GLU A 90 12.37 8.83 -10.91
N ASN A 91 11.50 7.81 -10.97
CA ASN A 91 11.68 6.55 -11.70
C ASN A 91 12.83 5.66 -11.23
N GLU A 92 13.47 5.96 -10.11
CA GLU A 92 14.50 5.13 -9.47
C GLU A 92 13.91 4.36 -8.28
N VAL A 93 14.46 3.17 -7.98
CA VAL A 93 14.03 2.38 -6.82
C VAL A 93 14.47 3.09 -5.55
N PHE A 94 13.50 3.64 -4.83
CA PHE A 94 13.70 4.30 -3.56
C PHE A 94 13.71 3.31 -2.39
N GLN A 95 12.77 2.35 -2.39
CA GLN A 95 12.68 1.33 -1.35
C GLN A 95 12.05 0.04 -1.89
N GLU A 96 12.49 -1.12 -1.40
CA GLU A 96 11.94 -2.43 -1.77
C GLU A 96 11.77 -3.31 -0.52
N VAL A 97 10.62 -3.98 -0.43
CA VAL A 97 10.31 -4.96 0.61
C VAL A 97 9.79 -6.24 -0.05
N THR A 98 10.39 -7.38 0.28
CA THR A 98 9.99 -8.69 -0.23
C THR A 98 9.34 -9.53 0.88
N ALA A 99 8.16 -10.09 0.60
CA ALA A 99 7.42 -10.95 1.51
C ALA A 99 8.04 -12.34 1.64
N ARG A 100 8.01 -12.86 2.86
CA ARG A 100 8.39 -14.21 3.25
C ARG A 100 7.14 -15.07 3.42
N SER A 101 7.30 -16.40 3.45
CA SER A 101 6.18 -17.35 3.49
C SER A 101 5.22 -17.21 4.68
N GLU A 102 5.64 -16.56 5.76
CA GLU A 102 4.82 -16.33 6.97
C GLU A 102 4.39 -14.86 7.15
N ASP A 103 4.72 -13.99 6.19
CA ASP A 103 4.36 -12.59 6.26
C ASP A 103 2.87 -12.42 5.96
N ARG A 104 2.11 -12.07 7.01
CA ARG A 104 0.68 -11.68 6.90
C ARG A 104 0.51 -10.24 6.39
N ILE A 105 1.61 -9.49 6.38
CA ILE A 105 1.71 -8.10 6.00
C ILE A 105 3.16 -7.80 5.64
N ILE A 106 3.38 -6.99 4.63
CA ILE A 106 4.64 -6.25 4.47
C ILE A 106 4.37 -4.75 4.53
N GLN A 107 5.35 -4.00 5.04
CA GLN A 107 5.23 -2.56 5.25
C GLN A 107 6.47 -1.83 4.75
N CYS A 108 6.25 -0.67 4.12
CA CYS A 108 7.26 0.31 3.78
C CYS A 108 6.90 1.63 4.47
N LYS A 109 7.87 2.29 5.10
CA LYS A 109 7.68 3.56 5.80
C LYS A 109 8.78 4.53 5.40
N PHE A 110 8.39 5.73 4.98
CA PHE A 110 9.28 6.78 4.51
C PHE A 110 8.63 8.15 4.71
N ALA A 111 9.38 9.22 4.45
CA ALA A 111 8.87 10.59 4.48
C ALA A 111 9.04 11.22 3.09
N GLY A 112 8.23 12.23 2.82
CA GLY A 112 8.30 13.05 1.61
C GLY A 112 7.62 14.39 1.85
N GLU A 113 7.66 15.27 0.86
CA GLU A 113 7.05 16.61 0.92
C GLU A 113 5.74 16.67 0.13
N VAL A 114 4.82 17.55 0.53
CA VAL A 114 3.58 17.81 -0.21
C VAL A 114 3.89 18.16 -1.67
N GLY A 115 3.25 17.46 -2.60
CA GLY A 115 3.49 17.61 -4.04
C GLY A 115 4.56 16.69 -4.63
N GLU A 116 5.30 15.92 -3.82
CA GLU A 116 6.17 14.86 -4.34
C GLU A 116 5.35 13.69 -4.91
N GLU A 117 5.85 13.11 -6.00
CA GLU A 117 5.23 11.98 -6.69
C GLU A 117 5.99 10.68 -6.39
N PHE A 118 5.23 9.64 -6.05
CA PHE A 118 5.75 8.30 -5.83
C PHE A 118 5.01 7.29 -6.70
N THR A 119 5.77 6.32 -7.20
CA THR A 119 5.21 5.17 -7.91
C THR A 119 5.41 3.91 -7.06
N VAL A 120 4.32 3.19 -6.80
CA VAL A 120 4.33 1.91 -6.10
C VAL A 120 4.18 0.78 -7.11
N LYS A 121 5.14 -0.14 -7.13
CA LYS A 121 5.02 -1.40 -7.88
C LYS A 121 4.78 -2.56 -6.94
N LEU A 122 3.79 -3.37 -7.30
CA LEU A 122 3.45 -4.62 -6.66
C LEU A 122 3.80 -5.74 -7.63
N VAL A 123 4.78 -6.56 -7.26
CA VAL A 123 5.34 -7.59 -8.13
C VAL A 123 5.15 -8.96 -7.52
N LEU A 124 4.66 -9.91 -8.31
CA LEU A 124 4.64 -11.33 -7.98
C LEU A 124 4.96 -12.11 -9.24
N ASP A 125 6.10 -12.80 -9.25
CA ASP A 125 6.65 -13.47 -10.45
C ASP A 125 6.70 -12.50 -11.65
N GLU A 126 6.03 -12.81 -12.77
CA GLU A 126 5.92 -11.94 -13.93
C GLU A 126 4.81 -10.86 -13.83
N ALA A 127 3.92 -10.96 -12.85
CA ALA A 127 2.84 -10.01 -12.68
C ALA A 127 3.33 -8.72 -12.02
N VAL A 128 3.05 -7.58 -12.66
CA VAL A 128 3.39 -6.25 -12.15
C VAL A 128 2.17 -5.36 -12.21
N ILE A 129 1.82 -4.77 -11.07
CA ILE A 129 0.83 -3.69 -10.97
C ILE A 129 1.54 -2.44 -10.49
N THR A 130 1.18 -1.30 -11.07
CA THR A 130 1.77 0.00 -10.76
C THR A 130 0.67 0.95 -10.31
N GLU A 131 0.89 1.64 -9.20
CA GLU A 131 0.00 2.65 -8.64
C GLU A 131 0.81 3.92 -8.38
N ASP A 132 0.38 5.02 -8.98
CA ASP A 132 1.00 6.32 -8.78
C ASP A 132 0.19 7.13 -7.76
N PHE A 133 0.89 7.85 -6.88
CA PHE A 133 0.27 8.82 -6.00
C PHE A 133 1.17 10.02 -5.75
N VAL A 134 0.52 11.16 -5.56
CA VAL A 134 1.17 12.43 -5.15
C VAL A 134 0.77 12.72 -3.72
N ILE A 135 1.71 13.18 -2.89
CA ILE A 135 1.45 13.58 -1.50
C ILE A 135 0.50 14.79 -1.46
#